data_AF-A0A5R9DWJ0-F1
#
_entry.id   AF-A0A5R9DWJ0-F1
#
_cell.length_a   1.000
_cell.length_b   1.000
_cell.length_c   1.000
_cell.angle_alpha   90.00
_cell.angle_beta   90.00
_cell.angle_gamma   90.00
#
_symmetry.space_group_name_H-M   'P 1'
#
loop_
_entity.id
_entity.type
_entity.pdbx_description
1 polymer ?
#
loop_
_entity_poly.entity_id
_entity_poly.type
_entity_poly.pdbx_seq_one_letter_code
_entity_poly.pdbx_strand_id
1 'polypeptide(L)'
;MSRLRWFDQRRSWKHRHYGYGLYVGYLVASFVVRPLPLPRSVAIALSVGLLIAAGSGLAAMYRHHGRLCERCVEEMPLNPQETASKRRSLLRLYHASVVLAVFNVSVMAVFLLALTREWTALEIVAFEVILVTSLAAIVSQRSHSRLQPWCPWCRHGGRGPREVQGDPEPTAGHGRPLPAMG
;
A
#
# COMPACT_ATOMS: atom_id res chain seq x y z
N MET A 1 22.43 -23.91 10.48
CA MET A 1 22.23 -23.05 9.28
C MET A 1 21.00 -22.13 9.34
N SER A 2 20.27 -21.99 10.46
CA SER A 2 19.06 -21.17 10.56
C SER A 2 19.28 -19.69 10.94
N ARG A 3 20.42 -19.33 11.55
CA ARG A 3 20.68 -17.95 12.04
C ARG A 3 21.00 -16.94 10.94
N LEU A 4 21.50 -17.37 9.78
CA LEU A 4 21.84 -16.46 8.68
C LEU A 4 20.60 -15.92 7.93
N ARG A 5 19.48 -16.64 7.90
CA ARG A 5 18.24 -16.16 7.26
C ARG A 5 17.61 -14.96 7.98
N TRP A 6 17.79 -14.86 9.30
CA TRP A 6 17.17 -13.81 10.12
C TRP A 6 17.78 -12.42 9.87
N PHE A 7 19.09 -12.34 9.61
CA PHE A 7 19.77 -11.07 9.33
C PHE A 7 19.46 -10.52 7.93
N ASP A 8 19.36 -11.40 6.94
CA ASP A 8 18.99 -11.02 5.58
C ASP A 8 17.51 -10.56 5.52
N GLN A 9 16.67 -11.17 6.36
CA GLN A 9 15.30 -10.74 6.53
C GLN A 9 15.26 -9.29 7.03
N ARG A 10 15.94 -8.91 8.11
CA ARG A 10 15.92 -7.52 8.63
C ARG A 10 16.40 -6.46 7.63
N ARG A 11 17.42 -6.75 6.80
CA ARG A 11 17.98 -5.78 5.84
C ARG A 11 17.01 -5.50 4.68
N SER A 12 16.26 -6.51 4.24
CA SER A 12 15.24 -6.36 3.19
C SER A 12 13.97 -5.58 3.62
N TRP A 13 13.83 -5.21 4.89
CA TRP A 13 12.62 -4.53 5.42
C TRP A 13 12.71 -3.02 5.29
N LYS A 14 13.92 -2.45 5.38
CA LYS A 14 14.13 -1.01 5.19
C LYS A 14 13.59 -0.55 3.83
N HIS A 15 13.78 -1.35 2.78
CA HIS A 15 13.39 -0.97 1.41
C HIS A 15 11.88 -1.03 1.12
N ARG A 16 11.10 -1.81 1.89
CA ARG A 16 9.69 -2.07 1.55
C ARG A 16 8.73 -0.93 1.93
N HIS A 17 9.15 -0.03 2.81
CA HIS A 17 8.34 1.14 3.21
C HIS A 17 8.42 2.30 2.22
N TYR A 18 9.43 2.32 1.35
CA TYR A 18 9.61 3.41 0.40
C TYR A 18 8.66 3.33 -0.80
N GLY A 19 7.86 2.27 -0.97
CA GLY A 19 6.93 2.16 -2.11
C GLY A 19 5.98 3.36 -2.21
N TYR A 20 5.43 3.80 -1.08
CA TYR A 20 4.60 5.02 -1.01
C TYR A 20 5.41 6.29 -1.33
N GLY A 21 6.62 6.41 -0.79
CA GLY A 21 7.49 7.56 -1.03
C GLY A 21 7.94 7.66 -2.48
N LEU A 22 8.25 6.54 -3.13
CA LEU A 22 8.59 6.45 -4.55
C LEU A 22 7.40 6.86 -5.42
N TYR A 23 6.19 6.40 -5.08
CA TYR A 23 5.00 6.77 -5.84
C TYR A 23 4.65 8.25 -5.66
N VAL A 24 4.70 8.79 -4.44
CA VAL A 24 4.48 10.23 -4.19
C VAL A 24 5.57 11.06 -4.87
N GLY A 25 6.83 10.64 -4.79
CA GLY A 25 7.94 11.29 -5.49
C GLY A 25 7.74 11.30 -7.00
N TYR A 26 7.21 10.22 -7.56
CA TYR A 26 6.78 10.15 -8.96
C TYR A 26 5.69 11.18 -9.29
N LEU A 27 4.64 11.30 -8.46
CA LEU A 27 3.57 12.29 -8.66
C LEU A 27 4.10 13.72 -8.63
N VAL A 28 5.01 14.02 -7.70
CA VAL A 28 5.63 15.35 -7.61
C VAL A 28 6.55 15.61 -8.81
N ALA A 29 7.35 14.61 -9.21
CA ALA A 29 8.25 14.74 -10.34
C ALA A 29 7.50 14.93 -11.67
N SER A 30 6.35 14.27 -11.88
CA SER A 30 5.55 14.46 -13.09
C SER A 30 4.99 15.87 -13.20
N PHE A 31 4.61 16.49 -12.08
CA PHE A 31 4.22 17.90 -12.03
C PHE A 31 5.37 18.86 -12.38
N VAL A 32 6.56 18.60 -11.85
CA VAL A 32 7.73 19.49 -11.99
C VAL A 32 8.39 19.37 -13.36
N VAL A 33 8.47 18.17 -13.92
CA VAL A 33 9.15 17.92 -15.21
C VAL A 33 8.35 18.51 -16.37
N ARG A 34 7.02 18.57 -16.25
CA ARG A 34 6.12 18.95 -17.34
C ARG A 34 6.30 20.39 -17.88
N PRO A 35 6.43 21.45 -17.06
CA PRO A 35 6.63 22.80 -17.57
C PRO A 35 8.05 23.06 -18.10
N LEU A 36 8.99 22.11 -17.97
CA LEU A 36 10.36 22.33 -18.38
C LEU A 36 10.51 22.16 -19.91
N PRO A 37 11.15 23.12 -20.62
CA PRO A 37 11.41 23.01 -22.05
C PRO A 37 12.55 22.01 -22.32
N LEU A 38 12.26 20.72 -22.18
CA LEU A 38 13.22 19.65 -22.34
C LEU A 38 13.27 19.14 -23.79
N PRO A 39 14.45 18.75 -24.31
CA PRO A 39 14.54 18.02 -25.55
C PRO A 39 13.68 16.75 -25.51
N ARG A 40 13.03 16.41 -26.64
CA ARG A 40 12.08 15.29 -26.73
C ARG A 40 12.65 13.96 -26.23
N SER A 41 13.92 13.67 -26.52
CA SER A 41 14.61 12.46 -26.05
C SER A 41 14.73 12.41 -24.52
N VAL A 42 15.05 13.54 -23.89
CA VAL A 42 15.15 13.67 -22.43
C VAL A 42 13.77 13.52 -21.78
N ALA A 43 12.75 14.16 -22.35
CA ALA A 43 11.37 14.02 -21.88
C ALA A 43 10.89 12.56 -21.92
N ILE A 44 11.15 11.84 -23.01
CA ILE A 44 10.83 10.41 -23.13
C ILE A 44 11.59 9.60 -22.09
N ALA A 45 12.91 9.79 -21.96
CA ALA A 45 13.73 9.04 -21.00
C ALA A 45 13.27 9.26 -19.55
N LEU A 46 12.97 10.50 -19.16
CA LEU A 46 12.43 10.81 -17.83
C LEU A 46 11.08 10.15 -17.61
N SER A 47 10.21 10.14 -18.62
CA SER A 47 8.87 9.56 -18.53
C SER A 47 8.92 8.04 -18.38
N VAL A 48 9.79 7.37 -19.13
CA VAL A 48 10.06 5.94 -18.97
C VAL A 48 10.62 5.65 -17.58
N GLY A 49 11.59 6.44 -17.11
CA GLY A 49 12.14 6.31 -15.76
C GLY A 49 11.06 6.47 -14.67
N LEU A 50 10.19 7.47 -14.82
CA LEU A 50 9.06 7.73 -13.95
C LEU A 50 8.05 6.58 -13.96
N LEU A 51 7.73 6.00 -15.12
CA LEU A 51 6.88 4.81 -15.23
C LEU A 51 7.46 3.61 -14.49
N ILE A 52 8.77 3.37 -14.64
CA ILE A 52 9.46 2.28 -13.94
C ILE A 52 9.43 2.52 -12.42
N ALA A 53 9.65 3.76 -11.98
CA ALA A 53 9.57 4.14 -10.57
C ALA A 53 8.15 3.93 -10.01
N ALA A 54 7.11 4.35 -10.73
CA ALA A 54 5.72 4.15 -10.34
C ALA A 54 5.35 2.66 -10.26
N GLY A 55 5.70 1.88 -11.29
CA GLY A 55 5.44 0.44 -11.34
C GLY A 55 6.18 -0.33 -10.24
N SER A 56 7.44 0.02 -9.96
CA SER A 56 8.20 -0.60 -8.87
C SER A 56 7.65 -0.24 -7.48
N GLY A 57 7.22 1.02 -7.27
CA GLY A 57 6.55 1.47 -6.05
C GLY A 57 5.25 0.70 -5.82
N LEU A 58 4.42 0.55 -6.86
CA LEU A 58 3.17 -0.20 -6.81
C LEU A 58 3.41 -1.69 -6.52
N ALA A 59 4.37 -2.31 -7.21
CA ALA A 59 4.74 -3.71 -6.95
C ALA A 59 5.24 -3.91 -5.51
N ALA A 60 6.02 -2.97 -4.98
CA ALA A 60 6.46 -2.99 -3.58
C ALA A 60 5.28 -2.90 -2.61
N MET A 61 4.29 -2.04 -2.89
CA MET A 61 3.08 -1.91 -2.09
C MET A 61 2.23 -3.20 -2.10
N TYR A 62 2.01 -3.80 -3.28
CA TYR A 62 1.28 -5.08 -3.39
C TYR A 62 1.97 -6.22 -2.63
N ARG A 63 3.30 -6.32 -2.72
CA ARG A 63 4.07 -7.32 -1.97
C ARG A 63 4.01 -7.09 -0.45
N HIS A 64 3.80 -5.85 0.00
CA HIS A 64 3.71 -5.50 1.41
C HIS A 64 2.33 -5.78 2.01
N HIS A 65 1.24 -5.74 1.23
CA HIS A 65 -0.12 -5.94 1.77
C HIS A 65 -0.36 -7.30 2.42
N GLY A 66 0.42 -8.33 2.06
CA GLY A 66 0.23 -9.68 2.62
C GLY A 66 0.83 -9.88 4.01
N ARG A 67 1.64 -8.96 4.54
CA ARG A 67 2.35 -9.14 5.83
C ARG A 67 2.44 -7.81 6.58
N LEU A 68 1.80 -7.71 7.75
CA LEU A 68 2.08 -6.60 8.67
C LEU A 68 3.54 -6.69 9.13
N CYS A 69 4.33 -5.65 8.86
CA CYS A 69 5.67 -5.52 9.38
C CYS A 69 5.65 -4.75 10.72
N GLU A 70 6.74 -4.82 11.48
CA GLU A 70 6.91 -4.17 12.79
C GLU A 70 6.60 -2.67 12.74
N ARG A 71 7.11 -1.97 11.73
CA ARG A 71 6.86 -0.53 11.56
C ARG A 71 5.40 -0.20 11.24
N CYS A 72 4.69 -1.07 10.52
CA CYS A 72 3.25 -0.88 10.30
C CYS A 72 2.43 -1.10 11.56
N VAL A 73 2.87 -1.97 12.46
CA VAL A 73 2.27 -2.16 13.79
C VAL A 73 2.58 -0.99 14.71
N GLU A 74 3.81 -0.47 14.67
CA GLU A 74 4.23 0.70 15.43
C GLU A 74 3.46 1.97 15.02
N GLU A 75 3.14 2.13 13.74
CA GLU A 75 2.30 3.23 13.24
C GLU A 75 0.78 2.99 13.41
N MET A 76 0.37 1.94 14.12
CA MET A 76 -1.05 1.67 14.39
C MET A 76 -1.56 2.65 15.48
N PRO A 77 -2.73 3.28 15.29
CA PRO A 77 -3.29 4.16 16.30
C PRO A 77 -3.62 3.41 17.59
N LEU A 78 -3.42 4.04 18.75
CA LEU A 78 -3.74 3.49 20.06
C LEU A 78 -5.23 3.11 20.19
N ASN A 79 -6.13 3.87 19.56
CA ASN A 79 -7.55 3.58 19.46
C ASN A 79 -7.96 3.33 17.99
N PRO A 80 -7.79 2.11 17.47
CA PRO A 80 -8.06 1.81 16.07
C PRO A 80 -9.54 1.84 15.73
N GLN A 81 -10.43 1.51 16.68
CA GLN A 81 -11.87 1.53 16.47
C GLN A 81 -12.40 2.97 16.29
N GLU A 82 -11.99 3.90 17.14
CA GLU A 82 -12.34 5.31 17.00
C GLU A 82 -11.71 5.92 15.74
N THR A 83 -10.49 5.52 15.40
CA THR A 83 -9.86 5.97 14.15
C THR A 83 -10.63 5.47 12.91
N ALA A 84 -11.12 4.22 12.94
CA ALA A 84 -11.93 3.65 11.87
C ALA A 84 -13.28 4.37 11.71
N SER A 85 -13.91 4.76 12.82
CA SER A 85 -15.17 5.52 12.77
C SER A 85 -14.95 6.93 12.19
N LYS A 86 -13.87 7.61 12.59
CA LYS A 86 -13.46 8.92 12.04
C LYS A 86 -13.09 8.85 10.55
N ARG A 87 -12.47 7.75 10.10
CA ARG A 87 -12.02 7.55 8.70
C ARG A 87 -12.99 6.74 7.86
N ARG A 88 -14.27 6.68 8.24
CA ARG A 88 -15.30 5.89 7.58
C ARG A 88 -15.46 6.23 6.09
N SER A 89 -15.33 7.50 5.69
CA SER A 89 -15.38 7.92 4.29
C SER A 89 -14.23 7.36 3.45
N LEU A 90 -12.99 7.37 3.97
CA LEU A 90 -11.83 6.80 3.28
C LEU A 90 -11.95 5.29 3.12
N LEU A 91 -12.45 4.60 4.15
CA LEU A 91 -12.70 3.17 4.08
C LEU A 91 -13.80 2.85 3.04
N ARG A 92 -14.85 3.69 2.93
CA ARG A 92 -15.85 3.57 1.86
C ARG A 92 -15.24 3.79 0.48
N LEU A 93 -14.41 4.82 0.34
CA LEU A 93 -13.73 5.15 -0.92
C LEU A 93 -12.90 3.97 -1.40
N TYR A 94 -12.18 3.29 -0.48
CA TYR A 94 -11.40 2.10 -0.80
C TYR A 94 -12.24 1.02 -1.51
N HIS A 95 -13.41 0.69 -0.96
CA HIS A 95 -14.30 -0.30 -1.55
C HIS A 95 -14.92 0.15 -2.88
N ALA A 96 -15.05 1.46 -3.10
CA ALA A 96 -15.43 2.01 -4.40
C ALA A 96 -14.26 2.05 -5.40
N SER A 97 -13.00 2.06 -4.94
CA SER A 97 -11.83 2.45 -5.74
C SER A 97 -10.92 1.32 -6.20
N VAL A 98 -11.18 0.04 -5.85
CA VAL A 98 -10.32 -1.08 -6.27
C VAL A 98 -10.23 -1.18 -7.80
N VAL A 99 -11.34 -0.97 -8.51
CA VAL A 99 -11.36 -0.92 -9.98
C VAL A 99 -10.65 0.34 -10.50
N LEU A 100 -10.76 1.44 -9.76
CA LEU A 100 -10.20 2.74 -10.13
C LEU A 100 -8.67 2.74 -10.10
N ALA A 101 -8.05 1.98 -9.19
CA ALA A 101 -6.58 1.91 -9.09
C ALA A 101 -5.93 1.29 -10.34
N VAL A 102 -6.49 0.18 -10.84
CA VAL A 102 -5.99 -0.48 -12.07
C VAL A 102 -6.26 0.41 -13.28
N PHE A 103 -7.44 1.01 -13.36
CA PHE A 103 -7.80 1.96 -14.40
C PHE A 103 -6.83 3.15 -14.45
N ASN A 104 -6.54 3.77 -13.30
CA ASN A 104 -5.66 4.92 -13.22
C ASN A 104 -4.24 4.61 -13.69
N VAL A 105 -3.67 3.44 -13.34
CA VAL A 105 -2.34 3.04 -13.82
C VAL A 105 -2.31 2.89 -15.35
N SER A 106 -3.33 2.26 -15.93
CA SER A 106 -3.44 2.09 -17.38
C SER A 106 -3.56 3.43 -18.11
N VAL A 107 -4.41 4.33 -17.60
CA VAL A 107 -4.60 5.66 -18.20
C VAL A 107 -3.34 6.51 -18.07
N MET A 108 -2.64 6.44 -16.93
CA MET A 108 -1.36 7.12 -16.71
C MET A 108 -0.28 6.68 -17.71
N ALA A 109 -0.22 5.38 -18.02
CA ALA A 109 0.71 4.84 -19.02
C ALA A 109 0.42 5.37 -20.44
N VAL A 110 -0.85 5.43 -20.82
CA VAL A 110 -1.28 5.99 -22.12
C VAL A 110 -0.91 7.47 -22.22
N PHE A 111 -1.17 8.25 -21.17
CA PHE A 111 -0.84 9.68 -21.15
C PHE A 111 0.67 9.92 -21.20
N LEU A 112 1.48 9.11 -20.53
CA LEU A 112 2.94 9.24 -20.59
C LEU A 112 3.51 8.84 -21.97
N LEU A 113 2.87 7.92 -22.69
CA LEU A 113 3.21 7.64 -24.09
C LEU A 113 2.80 8.78 -25.03
N ALA A 114 1.75 9.53 -24.67
CA ALA A 114 1.26 10.69 -25.42
C ALA A 114 2.07 11.98 -25.19
N LEU A 115 3.19 11.94 -24.46
CA LEU A 115 4.11 13.10 -24.27
C LEU A 115 4.85 13.55 -25.53
N THR A 116 4.54 12.93 -26.67
CA THR A 116 5.11 13.28 -27.97
C THR A 116 4.38 14.40 -28.70
N ARG A 117 3.28 14.91 -28.14
CA ARG A 117 2.48 16.00 -28.71
C ARG A 117 2.14 17.06 -27.67
N GLU A 118 1.67 18.21 -28.16
CA GLU A 118 1.06 19.23 -27.32
C GLU A 118 -0.24 18.71 -26.70
N TRP A 119 -0.42 19.01 -25.42
CA TRP A 119 -1.62 18.64 -24.68
C TRP A 119 -2.58 19.83 -24.63
N THR A 120 -3.85 19.54 -24.80
CA THR A 120 -4.91 20.51 -24.56
C THR A 120 -5.07 20.78 -23.05
N ALA A 121 -5.68 21.91 -22.71
CA ALA A 121 -6.01 22.22 -21.31
C ALA A 121 -6.89 21.13 -20.65
N LEU A 122 -7.80 20.53 -21.41
CA LEU A 122 -8.67 19.44 -20.93
C LEU A 122 -7.85 18.20 -20.56
N GLU A 123 -6.86 17.84 -21.37
CA GLU A 123 -5.98 16.69 -21.13
C GLU A 123 -5.09 16.89 -19.91
N ILE A 124 -4.62 18.12 -19.69
CA ILE A 124 -3.91 18.49 -18.47
C ILE A 124 -4.82 18.26 -17.27
N VAL A 125 -6.02 18.85 -17.26
CA VAL A 125 -6.97 18.72 -16.14
C VAL A 125 -7.35 17.26 -15.91
N ALA A 126 -7.61 16.48 -16.96
CA ALA A 126 -7.93 15.06 -16.84
C ALA A 126 -6.79 14.28 -16.16
N PHE A 127 -5.56 14.54 -16.56
CA PHE A 127 -4.38 13.93 -15.95
C PHE A 127 -4.22 14.33 -14.47
N GLU A 128 -4.47 15.60 -14.13
CA GLU A 128 -4.45 16.03 -12.74
C GLU A 128 -5.50 15.31 -11.87
N VAL A 129 -6.71 15.15 -12.40
CA VAL A 129 -7.76 14.38 -11.73
C VAL A 129 -7.32 12.91 -11.53
N ILE A 130 -6.63 12.32 -12.50
CA ILE A 130 -6.09 10.95 -12.38
C ILE A 130 -5.01 10.87 -11.30
N LEU A 131 -4.10 11.84 -11.23
CA LEU A 131 -3.07 11.88 -10.17
C LEU A 131 -3.70 12.00 -8.78
N VAL A 132 -4.66 12.93 -8.60
CA VAL A 132 -5.34 13.15 -7.32
C VAL A 132 -6.16 11.93 -6.90
N THR A 133 -6.91 11.32 -7.82
CA THR A 133 -7.68 10.11 -7.52
C THR A 133 -6.79 8.91 -7.22
N SER A 134 -5.63 8.81 -7.88
CA SER A 134 -4.62 7.78 -7.57
C SER A 134 -4.06 7.95 -6.16
N LEU A 135 -3.72 9.18 -5.77
CA LEU A 135 -3.27 9.48 -4.40
C LEU A 135 -4.35 9.14 -3.37
N ALA A 136 -5.61 9.51 -3.64
CA ALA A 136 -6.74 9.19 -2.77
C ALA A 136 -6.94 7.68 -2.62
N ALA A 137 -6.80 6.90 -3.70
CA ALA A 137 -6.88 5.44 -3.68
C ALA A 137 -5.73 4.81 -2.85
N ILE A 138 -4.53 5.38 -2.94
CA ILE A 138 -3.36 4.92 -2.16
C ILE A 138 -3.56 5.19 -0.67
N VAL A 139 -4.05 6.38 -0.32
CA VAL A 139 -4.34 6.75 1.08
C VAL A 139 -5.49 5.92 1.64
N SER A 140 -6.53 5.68 0.84
CA SER A 140 -7.68 4.85 1.23
C SER A 140 -7.24 3.40 1.46
N GLN A 141 -6.45 2.84 0.55
CA GLN A 141 -5.87 1.50 0.65
C GLN A 141 -4.96 1.36 1.88
N ARG A 142 -4.08 2.33 2.15
CA ARG A 142 -3.22 2.31 3.35
C ARG A 142 -4.04 2.34 4.63
N SER A 143 -5.05 3.21 4.68
CA SER A 143 -5.96 3.33 5.83
C SER A 143 -6.75 2.04 6.02
N HIS A 144 -7.22 1.45 4.92
CA HIS A 144 -7.94 0.19 4.91
C HIS A 144 -7.09 -0.95 5.43
N SER A 145 -5.87 -1.17 4.91
CA SER A 145 -5.01 -2.26 5.38
C SER A 145 -4.68 -2.18 6.87
N ARG A 146 -4.60 -0.98 7.45
CA ARG A 146 -4.36 -0.79 8.90
C ARG A 146 -5.59 -1.03 9.75
N LEU A 147 -6.74 -0.58 9.27
CA LEU A 147 -8.00 -0.59 10.00
C LEU A 147 -8.92 -1.72 9.54
N GLN A 148 -8.41 -2.65 8.74
CA GLN A 148 -9.18 -3.75 8.14
C GLN A 148 -9.96 -4.54 9.20
N PRO A 149 -9.41 -4.82 10.40
CA PRO A 149 -10.18 -5.51 11.43
C PRO A 149 -11.42 -4.79 11.94
N TRP A 150 -11.43 -3.47 11.83
CA TRP A 150 -12.49 -2.59 12.30
C TRP A 150 -13.30 -1.97 11.16
N CYS A 151 -13.03 -2.35 9.90
CA CYS A 151 -13.75 -1.82 8.74
C CYS A 151 -15.17 -2.40 8.67
N PRO A 152 -16.23 -1.57 8.66
CA PRO A 152 -17.62 -2.06 8.71
C PRO A 152 -18.07 -2.71 7.39
N TRP A 153 -17.35 -2.51 6.29
CA TRP A 153 -17.65 -3.11 4.98
C TRP A 153 -16.89 -4.41 4.73
N CYS A 154 -15.85 -4.71 5.52
CA CYS A 154 -15.20 -6.01 5.50
C CYS A 154 -16.00 -6.99 6.35
N ARG A 155 -16.69 -7.92 5.69
CA ARG A 155 -17.68 -8.86 6.28
C ARG A 155 -17.20 -9.72 7.47
N HIS A 156 -15.90 -9.72 7.83
CA HIS A 156 -15.31 -10.52 8.91
C HIS A 156 -14.15 -9.84 9.67
N GLY A 157 -14.02 -8.51 9.62
CA GLY A 157 -12.96 -7.82 10.35
C GLY A 157 -11.56 -8.36 10.05
N GLY A 158 -11.24 -8.58 8.77
CA GLY A 158 -9.89 -8.96 8.33
C GLY A 158 -9.32 -10.27 8.88
N ARG A 159 -10.09 -11.09 9.62
CA ARG A 159 -9.62 -12.42 10.01
C ARG A 159 -9.41 -13.24 8.73
N GLY A 160 -8.20 -13.79 8.59
CA GLY A 160 -7.87 -14.77 7.56
C GLY A 160 -8.82 -15.98 7.59
N PRO A 161 -8.66 -16.94 6.67
CA PRO A 161 -9.53 -18.11 6.60
C PRO A 161 -9.71 -18.69 8.00
N ARG A 162 -10.96 -18.65 8.46
CA ARG A 162 -11.54 -19.23 9.67
C ARG A 162 -10.54 -20.19 10.34
N GLU A 163 -9.76 -19.70 11.31
CA GLU A 163 -9.28 -20.59 12.36
C GLU A 163 -10.55 -21.14 12.98
N VAL A 164 -10.83 -22.39 12.61
CA VAL A 164 -11.75 -23.23 13.35
C VAL A 164 -11.27 -23.13 14.79
N GLN A 165 -12.04 -22.47 15.64
CA GLN A 165 -12.00 -22.70 17.07
C GLN A 165 -12.32 -24.19 17.27
N GLY A 166 -11.32 -25.04 17.10
CA GLY A 166 -11.13 -26.06 18.10
C GLY A 166 -10.64 -25.28 19.29
N ASP A 167 -11.48 -25.14 20.32
CA ASP A 167 -10.95 -24.94 21.65
C ASP A 167 -9.75 -25.90 21.78
N PRO A 168 -8.60 -25.48 22.33
CA PRO A 168 -7.67 -26.45 22.85
C PRO A 168 -8.50 -27.23 23.88
N GLU A 169 -8.94 -28.42 23.49
CA GLU A 169 -9.58 -29.36 24.40
C GLU A 169 -8.65 -29.38 25.60
N PRO A 170 -9.13 -28.97 26.80
CA PRO A 170 -8.29 -28.95 27.98
C PRO A 170 -7.85 -30.39 28.14
N THR A 171 -6.62 -30.68 27.73
CA THR A 171 -6.06 -32.00 27.96
C THR A 171 -6.05 -32.07 29.47
N ALA A 172 -6.89 -32.95 30.01
CA ALA A 172 -6.95 -33.28 31.41
C ALA A 172 -5.64 -33.99 31.81
N GLY A 173 -4.52 -33.31 31.61
CA GLY A 173 -3.23 -33.61 32.18
C GLY A 173 -3.21 -32.91 33.51
N HIS A 174 -3.78 -33.57 34.51
CA HIS A 174 -3.56 -33.23 35.91
C HIS A 174 -2.07 -32.99 36.11
N GLY A 175 -1.70 -31.73 36.35
CA GLY A 175 -0.35 -31.35 36.68
C GLY A 175 0.08 -32.17 37.89
N ARG A 176 0.92 -33.18 37.66
CA ARG A 176 1.66 -33.83 38.74
C ARG A 176 2.47 -32.73 39.42
N PRO A 177 2.28 -32.48 40.73
CA PRO A 177 3.16 -31.58 41.45
C PRO A 177 4.60 -32.13 41.37
N LEU A 178 5.55 -31.24 41.07
CA LEU A 178 6.96 -31.58 41.10
C LEU A 178 7.35 -31.99 42.53
N PRO A 179 8.07 -33.11 42.73
CA PRO A 179 8.53 -33.50 44.04
C PRO A 179 9.48 -32.42 44.58
N ALA A 180 9.23 -31.97 45.80
CA ALA A 180 10.16 -31.12 46.52
C ALA A 180 11.49 -31.89 46.69
N MET A 181 12.57 -31.36 46.13
CA MET A 181 13.91 -31.84 46.44
C MET A 181 14.25 -31.35 47.84
N GLY A 182 14.24 -32.28 48.79
CA GLY A 182 14.85 -32.12 50.11
C GLY A 182 16.34 -32.44 50.08
#